data_AF-R7J4B8-F1
#
_entry.id   AF-R7J4B8-F1
#
_cell.length_a   1.000
_cell.length_b   1.000
_cell.length_c   1.000
_cell.angle_alpha   90.00
_cell.angle_beta   90.00
_cell.angle_gamma   90.00
#
_symmetry.space_group_name_H-M   'P 1'
#
loop_
_entity.id
_entity.type
_entity.pdbx_description
1 polymer ?
#
loop_
_entity_poly.entity_id
_entity_poly.type
_entity_poly.pdbx_seq_one_letter_code
_entity_poly.pdbx_strand_id
1 'polypeptide(L)'
;MKNVYTKSFKNAPPPKHISSSWAFTLAEVLITLGIIGVVAAMTMPALVNQTNRKQDAAKIKKFYSTMSQAVLLAENEYGSAEDWSVNSAIRDDEGNITDYQPDAVLEFFNKYFAPNIKTVSIGKDTGGTANVIFADGSVVYLTQGNCIDMDFDTNGPKKPNKLGRDRFDFLFCNKNYNETYIGKNKYFGTYLQDSSIAQGRDYLKKRCKDKGDVCSTLLLYDDWEFKKDYPW
;
A
#
# COMPACT_ATOMS: atom_id res chain seq x y z
N MET A 1 -59.21 21.02 -15.59
CA MET A 1 -57.77 21.10 -15.31
C MET A 1 -57.03 21.21 -16.64
N LYS A 2 -56.14 22.20 -16.79
CA LYS A 2 -55.47 22.55 -18.05
C LYS A 2 -54.35 21.53 -18.35
N ASN A 3 -54.38 20.89 -19.51
CA ASN A 3 -53.23 20.14 -20.03
C ASN A 3 -52.25 21.11 -20.70
N VAL A 4 -51.03 21.14 -20.18
CA VAL A 4 -49.94 22.04 -20.52
C VAL A 4 -49.05 21.37 -21.57
N TYR A 5 -49.06 21.95 -22.78
CA TYR A 5 -48.03 21.93 -23.83
C TYR A 5 -47.15 20.67 -24.04
N THR A 6 -47.52 19.84 -25.02
CA THR A 6 -46.55 19.12 -25.86
C THR A 6 -46.11 20.07 -26.99
N LYS A 7 -45.03 20.84 -26.78
CA LYS A 7 -44.34 21.48 -27.90
C LYS A 7 -43.66 20.38 -28.71
N SER A 8 -44.32 19.95 -29.78
CA SER A 8 -43.69 19.18 -30.85
C SER A 8 -42.46 19.96 -31.34
N PHE A 9 -41.29 19.33 -31.29
CA PHE A 9 -40.10 19.83 -31.98
C PHE A 9 -40.46 19.84 -33.47
N LYS A 10 -40.88 21.00 -33.98
CA LYS A 10 -40.96 21.23 -35.42
C LYS A 10 -39.55 21.03 -35.95
N ASN A 11 -39.36 19.97 -36.74
CA ASN A 11 -38.15 19.82 -37.55
C ASN A 11 -37.97 21.12 -38.33
N ALA A 12 -36.87 21.82 -38.07
CA ALA A 12 -36.53 23.02 -38.81
C ALA A 12 -36.43 22.64 -40.30
N PRO A 13 -37.02 23.43 -41.22
CA PRO A 13 -36.83 23.18 -42.64
C PRO A 13 -35.34 23.24 -42.97
N PRO A 14 -34.83 22.34 -43.84
CA PRO A 14 -33.42 22.31 -44.17
C PRO A 14 -32.99 23.68 -44.72
N PRO A 15 -31.85 24.23 -44.27
CA PRO A 15 -31.38 25.54 -44.70
C PRO A 15 -31.18 25.56 -46.22
N LYS A 16 -31.85 26.50 -46.90
CA LYS A 16 -31.95 26.54 -48.36
C LYS A 16 -30.72 27.12 -49.09
N HIS A 17 -29.66 27.47 -48.40
CA HIS A 17 -28.37 27.86 -49.01
C HIS A 17 -27.26 27.65 -47.98
N ILE A 18 -26.64 26.47 -47.98
CA ILE A 18 -25.34 26.25 -47.34
C ILE A 18 -24.31 26.24 -48.46
N SER A 19 -23.60 27.35 -48.66
CA SER A 19 -22.36 27.35 -49.45
C SER A 19 -21.30 26.56 -48.68
N SER A 20 -21.01 25.34 -49.14
CA SER A 20 -20.01 24.39 -48.59
C SER A 20 -20.02 24.26 -47.05
N SER A 21 -20.90 23.45 -46.48
CA SER A 21 -20.65 22.93 -45.13
C SER A 21 -19.48 21.97 -45.21
N TRP A 22 -18.38 22.29 -44.53
CA TRP A 22 -17.26 21.38 -44.32
C TRP A 22 -17.71 20.34 -43.29
N ALA A 23 -18.45 19.35 -43.74
CA ALA A 23 -18.86 18.21 -42.94
C ALA A 23 -17.80 17.12 -43.06
N PHE A 24 -17.42 16.50 -41.94
CA PHE A 24 -16.55 15.34 -41.96
C PHE A 24 -17.28 14.17 -42.63
N THR A 25 -16.59 13.48 -43.53
CA THR A 25 -17.05 12.21 -44.08
C THR A 25 -17.11 11.14 -42.99
N LEU A 26 -17.99 10.15 -43.18
CA LEU A 26 -18.05 9.00 -42.29
C LEU A 26 -16.69 8.30 -42.16
N ALA A 27 -15.92 8.24 -43.25
CA ALA A 27 -14.59 7.66 -43.27
C ALA A 27 -13.59 8.46 -42.42
N GLU A 28 -13.58 9.79 -42.51
CA GLU A 28 -12.72 10.65 -41.67
C GLU A 28 -13.06 10.49 -40.17
N VAL A 29 -14.34 10.43 -39.83
CA VAL A 29 -14.77 10.21 -38.44
C VAL A 29 -14.35 8.80 -37.95
N LEU A 30 -14.48 7.77 -38.77
CA LEU A 30 -14.08 6.41 -38.40
C LEU A 30 -12.56 6.26 -38.24
N ILE A 31 -11.77 6.86 -39.14
CA ILE A 31 -10.30 6.83 -39.04
C ILE A 31 -9.84 7.60 -37.80
N THR A 32 -10.40 8.78 -37.54
CA THR A 32 -10.05 9.57 -36.35
C THR A 32 -10.41 8.87 -35.05
N LEU A 33 -11.62 8.30 -34.95
CA LEU A 33 -12.02 7.49 -33.79
C LEU A 33 -11.16 6.22 -33.64
N GLY A 34 -10.78 5.59 -34.75
CA GLY A 34 -9.86 4.45 -34.76
C GLY A 34 -8.49 4.81 -34.19
N ILE A 35 -7.90 5.93 -34.65
CA ILE A 35 -6.60 6.42 -34.18
C ILE A 35 -6.67 6.77 -32.68
N ILE A 36 -7.69 7.54 -32.27
CA ILE A 36 -7.87 7.92 -30.86
C ILE A 36 -8.08 6.67 -29.99
N GLY A 37 -8.84 5.68 -30.47
CA GLY A 37 -9.06 4.42 -29.77
C GLY A 37 -7.77 3.63 -29.54
N VAL A 38 -6.92 3.50 -30.56
CA VAL A 38 -5.62 2.82 -30.44
C VAL A 38 -4.70 3.56 -29.46
N VAL A 39 -4.58 4.88 -29.59
CA VAL A 39 -3.74 5.69 -28.70
C VAL A 39 -4.23 5.59 -27.26
N ALA A 40 -5.54 5.75 -27.02
CA ALA A 40 -6.12 5.65 -25.69
C ALA A 40 -5.90 4.27 -25.07
N ALA A 41 -6.02 3.18 -25.85
CA ALA A 41 -5.76 1.82 -25.38
C ALA A 41 -4.30 1.62 -24.92
N MET A 42 -3.35 2.32 -25.52
CA MET A 42 -1.93 2.27 -25.12
C MET A 42 -1.62 3.18 -23.92
N THR A 43 -2.31 4.32 -23.78
CA THR A 43 -1.99 5.32 -22.73
C THR A 43 -2.77 5.10 -21.44
N MET A 44 -4.03 4.61 -21.49
CA MET A 44 -4.87 4.41 -20.31
C MET A 44 -4.22 3.46 -19.27
N PRO A 45 -3.65 2.30 -19.64
CA PRO A 45 -3.01 1.41 -18.68
C PRO A 45 -1.83 2.08 -17.96
N ALA A 46 -1.01 2.86 -18.67
CA ALA A 46 0.13 3.56 -18.09
C ALA A 46 -0.31 4.63 -17.08
N LEU A 47 -1.34 5.41 -17.40
CA LEU A 47 -1.90 6.44 -16.52
C LEU A 47 -2.53 5.85 -15.26
N VAL A 48 -3.30 4.77 -15.41
CA VAL A 48 -3.90 4.05 -14.27
C VAL A 48 -2.81 3.49 -13.37
N ASN A 49 -1.77 2.85 -13.94
CA ASN A 49 -0.66 2.32 -13.16
C ASN A 49 0.07 3.43 -12.37
N GLN A 50 0.37 4.57 -13.02
CA GLN A 50 1.01 5.70 -12.34
C GLN A 50 0.14 6.26 -11.20
N THR A 51 -1.18 6.32 -11.40
CA THR A 51 -2.12 6.80 -10.37
C THR A 51 -2.17 5.83 -9.19
N ASN A 52 -2.25 4.52 -9.46
CA ASN A 52 -2.23 3.49 -8.43
C ASN A 52 -0.94 3.55 -7.61
N ARG A 53 0.23 3.66 -8.26
CA ARG A 53 1.52 3.81 -7.57
C ARG A 53 1.54 5.02 -6.64
N LYS A 54 0.98 6.16 -7.04
CA LYS A 54 0.86 7.34 -6.15
C LYS A 54 -0.06 7.08 -4.96
N GLN A 55 -1.16 6.37 -5.18
CA GLN A 55 -2.07 5.98 -4.09
C GLN A 55 -1.39 5.01 -3.11
N ASP A 56 -0.69 3.99 -3.62
CA ASP A 56 0.07 3.04 -2.82
C ASP A 56 1.13 3.77 -1.97
N ALA A 57 1.90 4.66 -2.59
CA ALA A 57 2.91 5.48 -1.90
C ALA A 57 2.30 6.27 -0.74
N ALA A 58 1.14 6.90 -0.97
CA ALA A 58 0.43 7.63 0.06
C ALA A 58 -0.07 6.73 1.20
N LYS A 59 -0.58 5.53 0.89
CA LYS A 59 -1.01 4.54 1.88
C LYS A 59 0.16 4.05 2.74
N ILE A 60 1.28 3.69 2.11
CA ILE A 60 2.49 3.21 2.80
C ILE A 60 3.05 4.31 3.72
N LYS A 61 3.18 5.54 3.20
CA LYS A 61 3.64 6.69 4.00
C LYS A 61 2.73 6.96 5.19
N LYS A 62 1.41 6.92 4.97
CA LYS A 62 0.40 7.09 6.01
C LYS A 62 0.52 5.99 7.07
N PHE A 63 0.64 4.74 6.66
CA PHE A 63 0.83 3.61 7.57
C PHE A 63 2.07 3.81 8.44
N TYR A 64 3.24 4.02 7.83
CA TYR A 64 4.49 4.27 8.55
C TYR A 64 4.38 5.44 9.54
N SER A 65 3.82 6.57 9.10
CA SER A 65 3.69 7.77 9.92
C SER A 65 2.73 7.54 11.09
N THR A 66 1.60 6.86 10.84
CA THR A 66 0.59 6.57 11.87
C THR A 66 1.14 5.60 12.91
N MET A 67 1.82 4.54 12.48
CA MET A 67 2.44 3.57 13.38
C MET A 67 3.56 4.21 14.21
N SER A 68 4.42 5.01 13.59
CA SER A 68 5.48 5.75 14.30
C SER A 68 4.91 6.69 15.36
N GLN A 69 3.82 7.40 15.03
CA GLN A 69 3.12 8.26 15.99
C GLN A 69 2.45 7.45 17.11
N ALA A 70 1.86 6.30 16.79
CA ALA A 70 1.26 5.42 17.79
C ALA A 70 2.29 4.91 18.80
N VAL A 71 3.50 4.54 18.36
CA VAL A 71 4.60 4.18 19.28
C VAL A 71 4.92 5.34 20.22
N LEU A 72 5.14 6.55 19.70
CA LEU A 72 5.46 7.72 20.54
C LEU A 72 4.36 8.04 21.56
N LEU A 73 3.09 7.91 21.18
CA LEU A 73 1.96 8.13 22.07
C LEU A 73 1.85 7.04 23.12
N ALA A 74 2.05 5.78 22.73
CA ALA A 74 2.00 4.66 23.65
C ALA A 74 3.21 4.65 24.61
N GLU A 75 4.37 5.15 24.22
CA GLU A 75 5.51 5.31 25.13
C GLU A 75 5.21 6.28 26.28
N ASN A 76 4.39 7.30 26.03
CA ASN A 76 3.96 8.24 27.06
C ASN A 76 3.01 7.60 28.09
N GLU A 77 2.27 6.56 27.72
CA GLU A 77 1.30 5.88 28.61
C GLU A 77 1.89 4.62 29.27
N TYR A 78 2.68 3.85 28.51
CA TYR A 78 3.14 2.51 28.90
C TYR A 78 4.65 2.42 29.15
N GLY A 79 5.38 3.53 29.04
CA GLY A 79 6.84 3.57 29.18
C GLY A 79 7.59 3.15 27.91
N SER A 80 8.92 3.09 27.98
CA SER A 80 9.80 2.84 26.82
C SER A 80 9.41 1.61 26.00
N ALA A 81 9.35 1.75 24.68
CA ALA A 81 9.04 0.67 23.74
C ALA A 81 10.14 -0.42 23.73
N GLU A 82 11.29 -0.14 24.33
CA GLU A 82 12.44 -1.04 24.40
C GLU A 82 12.16 -2.38 25.09
N ASP A 83 11.21 -2.37 26.03
CA ASP A 83 10.84 -3.52 26.85
C ASP A 83 9.51 -4.14 26.42
N TRP A 84 8.85 -3.60 25.40
CA TRP A 84 7.60 -4.18 24.91
C TRP A 84 7.93 -5.44 24.11
N SER A 85 7.46 -6.59 24.60
CA SER A 85 7.73 -7.87 23.94
C SER A 85 6.49 -8.76 23.89
N VAL A 86 6.40 -9.53 22.81
CA VAL A 86 5.54 -10.70 22.70
C VAL A 86 6.41 -11.94 22.93
N ASN A 87 5.82 -13.04 23.41
CA ASN A 87 6.57 -14.29 23.56
C ASN A 87 7.14 -14.72 22.19
N SER A 88 8.29 -15.38 22.15
CA SER A 88 8.91 -15.75 20.86
C SER A 88 8.09 -16.81 20.12
N ALA A 89 8.12 -16.75 18.78
CA ALA A 89 7.49 -17.74 17.92
C ALA A 89 7.83 -19.18 18.36
N ILE A 90 6.84 -20.07 18.37
CA ILE A 90 7.08 -21.48 18.72
C ILE A 90 7.76 -22.13 17.52
N ARG A 91 8.85 -22.84 17.77
CA ARG A 91 9.63 -23.54 16.74
C ARG A 91 9.60 -25.05 16.98
N ASP A 92 9.61 -25.82 15.91
CA ASP A 92 9.87 -27.27 15.98
C ASP A 92 11.36 -27.55 16.24
N ASP A 93 11.70 -28.84 16.39
CA ASP A 93 13.06 -29.30 16.65
C ASP A 93 14.01 -29.01 15.46
N GLU A 94 13.46 -28.81 14.27
CA GLU A 94 14.16 -28.40 13.05
C GLU A 94 14.35 -26.87 12.93
N GLY A 95 13.77 -26.09 13.85
CA GLY A 95 13.88 -24.63 13.92
C GLY A 95 12.89 -23.85 13.06
N ASN A 96 11.93 -24.52 12.41
CA ASN A 96 10.85 -23.90 11.66
C ASN A 96 9.79 -23.35 12.63
N ILE A 97 9.19 -22.22 12.28
CA ILE A 97 8.13 -21.63 13.09
C ILE A 97 6.82 -22.40 12.87
N THR A 98 6.27 -22.94 13.96
CA THR A 98 4.98 -23.65 13.99
C THR A 98 3.85 -22.78 14.52
N ASP A 99 4.16 -21.74 15.29
CA ASP A 99 3.19 -20.76 15.78
C ASP A 99 3.80 -19.35 15.79
N TYR A 100 3.21 -18.46 14.99
CA TYR A 100 3.55 -17.04 14.90
C TYR A 100 2.86 -16.17 15.98
N GLN A 101 2.24 -16.80 16.97
CA GLN A 101 1.55 -16.19 18.10
C GLN A 101 0.49 -15.16 17.74
N PRO A 102 -0.50 -15.51 16.90
CA PRO A 102 -1.48 -14.53 16.41
C PRO A 102 -2.28 -13.89 17.55
N ASP A 103 -2.62 -14.62 18.63
CA ASP A 103 -3.35 -14.04 19.77
C ASP A 103 -2.52 -13.02 20.54
N ALA A 104 -1.27 -13.36 20.88
CA ALA A 104 -0.41 -12.48 21.66
C ALA A 104 -0.01 -11.21 20.87
N VAL A 105 0.17 -11.34 19.55
CA VAL A 105 0.42 -10.19 18.67
C VAL A 105 -0.82 -9.30 18.54
N LEU A 106 -2.03 -9.87 18.53
CA LEU A 106 -3.27 -9.08 18.57
C LEU A 106 -3.45 -8.37 19.91
N GLU A 107 -3.14 -9.00 21.03
CA GLU A 107 -3.14 -8.34 22.35
C GLU A 107 -2.16 -7.17 22.38
N PHE A 108 -0.95 -7.38 21.86
CA PHE A 108 0.05 -6.33 21.71
C PHE A 108 -0.46 -5.17 20.84
N PHE A 109 -1.02 -5.47 19.67
CA PHE A 109 -1.55 -4.45 18.76
C PHE A 109 -2.70 -3.68 19.42
N ASN A 110 -3.63 -4.37 20.08
CA ASN A 110 -4.76 -3.76 20.78
C ASN A 110 -4.33 -2.86 21.94
N LYS A 111 -3.23 -3.19 22.61
CA LYS A 111 -2.71 -2.39 23.72
C LYS A 111 -1.98 -1.12 23.23
N TYR A 112 -1.03 -1.28 22.30
CA TYR A 112 -0.10 -0.18 21.96
C TYR A 112 -0.48 0.60 20.71
N PHE A 113 -1.17 -0.02 19.75
CA PHE A 113 -1.44 0.58 18.44
C PHE A 113 -2.91 0.95 18.26
N ALA A 114 -3.84 0.05 18.56
CA ALA A 114 -5.27 0.27 18.32
C ALA A 114 -5.86 1.55 18.95
N PRO A 115 -5.49 1.99 20.17
CA PRO A 115 -6.06 3.20 20.76
C PRO A 115 -5.81 4.47 19.94
N ASN A 116 -4.72 4.48 19.17
CA ASN A 116 -4.25 5.63 18.41
C ASN A 116 -4.50 5.51 16.89
N ILE A 117 -5.18 4.44 16.45
CA ILE A 117 -5.32 4.10 15.02
C ILE A 117 -6.77 3.76 14.67
N LYS A 118 -7.27 4.37 13.60
CA LYS A 118 -8.60 4.06 13.06
C LYS A 118 -8.56 2.79 12.22
N THR A 119 -9.10 1.71 12.76
CA THR A 119 -9.23 0.41 12.10
C THR A 119 -10.69 0.08 11.80
N VAL A 120 -10.93 -0.75 10.78
CA VAL A 120 -12.26 -1.30 10.46
C VAL A 120 -12.46 -2.64 11.15
N SER A 121 -11.42 -3.47 11.17
CA SER A 121 -11.45 -4.80 11.77
C SER A 121 -10.07 -5.17 12.27
N ILE A 122 -10.04 -5.86 13.41
CA ILE A 122 -8.84 -6.44 14.04
C ILE A 122 -9.22 -7.88 14.38
N GLY A 123 -8.42 -8.84 13.95
CA GLY A 123 -8.74 -10.25 14.17
C GLY A 123 -7.75 -11.18 13.50
N LYS A 124 -8.23 -12.34 13.06
CA LYS A 124 -7.44 -13.31 12.30
C LYS A 124 -8.09 -13.53 10.93
N ASP A 125 -7.27 -13.77 9.93
CA ASP A 125 -7.74 -14.20 8.62
C ASP A 125 -8.16 -15.69 8.63
N THR A 126 -8.65 -16.19 7.50
CA THR A 126 -9.06 -17.60 7.35
C THR A 126 -7.92 -18.59 7.57
N GLY A 127 -6.67 -18.14 7.46
CA GLY A 127 -5.46 -18.94 7.73
C GLY A 127 -5.00 -18.86 9.19
N GLY A 128 -5.70 -18.12 10.05
CA GLY A 128 -5.32 -17.93 11.46
C GLY A 128 -4.25 -16.87 11.68
N THR A 129 -3.83 -16.14 10.64
CA THR A 129 -2.84 -15.06 10.76
C THR A 129 -3.51 -13.83 11.33
N ALA A 130 -2.90 -13.20 12.33
CA ALA A 130 -3.37 -11.93 12.87
C ALA A 130 -3.36 -10.86 11.78
N ASN A 131 -4.47 -10.12 11.62
CA ASN A 131 -4.56 -9.06 10.64
C ASN A 131 -5.41 -7.89 11.11
N VAL A 132 -5.15 -6.72 10.52
CA VAL A 132 -5.86 -5.48 10.77
C VAL A 132 -6.24 -4.85 9.45
N ILE A 133 -7.51 -4.51 9.28
CA ILE A 133 -8.07 -3.92 8.06
C ILE A 133 -8.31 -2.43 8.30
N PHE A 134 -7.82 -1.58 7.39
CA PHE A 134 -7.99 -0.14 7.44
C PHE A 134 -9.13 0.34 6.54
N ALA A 135 -9.62 1.56 6.80
CA ALA A 135 -10.74 2.16 6.05
C ALA A 135 -10.43 2.42 4.56
N ASP A 136 -9.16 2.50 4.18
CA ASP A 136 -8.71 2.66 2.79
C ASP A 136 -8.51 1.32 2.06
N GLY A 137 -8.95 0.21 2.69
CA GLY A 137 -8.90 -1.14 2.15
C GLY A 137 -7.52 -1.79 2.21
N SER A 138 -6.51 -1.13 2.77
CA SER A 138 -5.23 -1.76 3.08
C SER A 138 -5.37 -2.71 4.28
N VAL A 139 -4.45 -3.65 4.37
CA VAL A 139 -4.41 -4.67 5.42
C VAL A 139 -2.99 -4.78 5.94
N VAL A 140 -2.79 -4.87 7.24
CA VAL A 140 -1.51 -5.31 7.80
C VAL A 140 -1.69 -6.71 8.38
N TYR A 141 -0.80 -7.61 7.99
CA TYR A 141 -0.68 -8.94 8.56
C TYR A 141 0.44 -8.91 9.61
N LEU A 142 0.18 -9.51 10.76
CA LEU A 142 1.04 -9.44 11.93
C LEU A 142 1.50 -10.84 12.30
N THR A 143 2.81 -11.03 12.43
CA THR A 143 3.40 -12.29 12.87
C THR A 143 4.54 -12.03 13.84
N GLN A 144 4.69 -12.87 14.85
CA GLN A 144 5.84 -12.80 15.73
C GLN A 144 6.97 -13.69 15.21
N GLY A 145 8.13 -13.10 14.98
CA GLY A 145 9.42 -13.77 14.79
C GLY A 145 10.39 -13.38 15.91
N ASN A 146 11.55 -12.82 15.54
CA ASN A 146 12.42 -12.13 16.49
C ASN A 146 11.85 -10.74 16.83
N CYS A 147 11.25 -10.09 15.84
CA CYS A 147 10.45 -8.88 15.98
C CYS A 147 8.98 -9.21 15.67
N ILE A 148 8.08 -8.26 15.86
CA ILE A 148 6.76 -8.32 15.26
C ILE A 148 6.92 -7.87 13.81
N ASP A 149 6.75 -8.80 12.88
CA ASP A 149 6.70 -8.54 11.46
C ASP A 149 5.31 -7.98 11.10
N MET A 150 5.31 -6.83 10.44
CA MET A 150 4.12 -6.12 9.98
C MET A 150 4.17 -6.05 8.45
N ASP A 151 3.53 -7.01 7.81
CA ASP A 151 3.43 -7.05 6.35
C ASP A 151 2.23 -6.23 5.91
N PHE A 152 2.52 -5.03 5.40
CA PHE A 152 1.51 -4.07 4.97
C PHE A 152 1.17 -4.24 3.50
N ASP A 153 -0.07 -4.60 3.23
CA ASP A 153 -0.66 -4.79 1.92
C ASP A 153 -1.51 -3.57 1.51
N THR A 154 -1.15 -2.89 0.42
CA THR A 154 -1.79 -1.63 0.00
C THR A 154 -3.17 -1.81 -0.63
N ASN A 155 -3.47 -3.00 -1.15
CA ASN A 155 -4.72 -3.32 -1.84
C ASN A 155 -5.46 -4.53 -1.23
N GLY A 156 -4.98 -5.03 -0.09
CA GLY A 156 -5.56 -6.14 0.64
C GLY A 156 -5.36 -7.46 -0.12
N PRO A 157 -6.23 -8.47 0.05
CA PRO A 157 -5.98 -9.81 -0.51
C PRO A 157 -6.02 -9.89 -2.05
N LYS A 158 -6.17 -8.75 -2.75
CA LYS A 158 -6.25 -8.66 -4.21
C LYS A 158 -4.87 -8.82 -4.84
N LYS A 159 -4.74 -9.80 -5.73
CA LYS A 159 -3.52 -10.05 -6.50
C LYS A 159 -2.86 -8.76 -7.03
N PRO A 160 -1.52 -8.69 -7.06
CA PRO A 160 -0.58 -9.82 -7.04
C PRO A 160 -0.20 -10.43 -5.67
N ASN A 161 -0.34 -9.73 -4.55
CA ASN A 161 0.13 -10.07 -3.20
C ASN A 161 1.62 -10.47 -3.20
N LYS A 162 2.47 -9.62 -3.76
CA LYS A 162 3.92 -9.79 -3.88
C LYS A 162 4.67 -8.77 -3.04
N LEU A 163 5.60 -9.26 -2.21
CA LEU A 163 6.54 -8.42 -1.48
C LEU A 163 7.28 -7.48 -2.44
N GLY A 164 7.34 -6.21 -2.04
CA GLY A 164 7.91 -5.13 -2.82
C GLY A 164 7.03 -4.56 -3.92
N ARG A 165 5.88 -5.17 -4.24
CA ARG A 165 4.98 -4.64 -5.27
C ARG A 165 3.74 -3.99 -4.68
N ASP A 166 3.02 -4.73 -3.86
CA ASP A 166 1.80 -4.35 -3.13
C ASP A 166 1.88 -4.71 -1.64
N ARG A 167 2.81 -5.60 -1.24
CA ARG A 167 3.12 -5.92 0.16
C ARG A 167 4.48 -5.36 0.59
N PHE A 168 4.56 -4.82 1.80
CA PHE A 168 5.74 -4.09 2.31
C PHE A 168 6.00 -4.38 3.78
N ASP A 169 7.23 -4.79 4.11
CA ASP A 169 7.60 -5.21 5.46
C ASP A 169 7.99 -4.03 6.36
N PHE A 170 7.36 -3.98 7.53
CA PHE A 170 7.73 -3.13 8.65
C PHE A 170 7.95 -3.99 9.88
N LEU A 171 8.70 -3.47 10.84
CA LEU A 171 9.01 -4.19 12.06
C LEU A 171 8.68 -3.35 13.27
N PHE A 172 8.20 -4.02 14.32
CA PHE A 172 8.37 -3.56 15.70
C PHE A 172 9.32 -4.50 16.44
N CYS A 173 10.41 -3.96 16.99
CA CYS A 173 11.43 -4.74 17.69
C CYS A 173 11.65 -4.18 19.10
N ASN A 174 11.92 -5.06 20.06
CA ASN A 174 12.43 -4.67 21.39
C ASN A 174 13.95 -4.42 21.34
N LYS A 175 14.54 -4.04 22.47
CA LYS A 175 15.99 -3.76 22.60
C LYS A 175 16.94 -4.90 22.24
N ASN A 176 16.47 -6.14 22.24
CA ASN A 176 17.32 -7.29 21.90
C ASN A 176 17.54 -7.41 20.39
N TYR A 177 16.64 -6.84 19.58
CA TYR A 177 16.58 -7.07 18.15
C TYR A 177 16.58 -5.78 17.32
N ASN A 178 16.24 -4.63 17.92
CA ASN A 178 16.12 -3.35 17.23
C ASN A 178 17.38 -2.96 16.44
N GLU A 179 18.57 -3.01 17.05
CA GLU A 179 19.82 -2.58 16.39
C GLU A 179 20.14 -3.45 15.17
N THR A 180 19.83 -4.74 15.25
CA THR A 180 20.09 -5.72 14.17
C THR A 180 19.15 -5.50 12.99
N TYR A 181 17.86 -5.30 13.24
CA TYR A 181 16.82 -5.36 12.20
C TYR A 181 16.26 -4.00 11.78
N ILE A 182 16.44 -2.96 12.57
CA ILE A 182 15.95 -1.61 12.26
C ILE A 182 17.09 -0.62 12.38
N GLY A 183 17.58 -0.39 13.59
CA GLY A 183 18.57 0.64 13.87
C GLY A 183 18.66 0.98 15.34
N LYS A 184 19.71 1.71 15.70
CA LYS A 184 19.97 2.08 17.09
C LYS A 184 18.86 2.97 17.64
N ASN A 185 18.32 2.62 18.81
CA ASN A 185 17.22 3.33 19.48
C ASN A 185 15.96 3.49 18.61
N LYS A 186 15.68 2.52 17.71
CA LYS A 186 14.47 2.52 16.87
C LYS A 186 13.65 1.26 17.11
N TYR A 187 12.46 1.40 17.68
CA TYR A 187 11.61 0.26 18.02
C TYR A 187 10.53 -0.03 16.98
N PHE A 188 10.27 0.92 16.06
CA PHE A 188 9.46 0.72 14.86
C PHE A 188 10.20 1.25 13.63
N GLY A 189 10.13 0.52 12.51
CA GLY A 189 10.82 0.92 11.29
C GLY A 189 10.66 -0.04 10.12
N THR A 190 11.41 0.20 9.06
CA THR A 190 11.45 -0.69 7.89
C THR A 190 12.47 -1.83 8.10
N TYR A 191 12.33 -2.92 7.35
CA TYR A 191 13.23 -4.08 7.48
C TYR A 191 14.68 -3.74 7.08
N LEU A 192 15.63 -4.07 7.97
CA LEU A 192 17.07 -3.78 7.84
C LEU A 192 17.36 -2.31 7.54
N GLN A 193 16.64 -1.38 8.17
CA GLN A 193 16.63 0.03 7.82
C GLN A 193 18.04 0.66 7.79
N ASP A 194 18.72 0.78 8.93
CA ASP A 194 20.00 1.52 9.01
C ASP A 194 21.12 0.80 8.25
N SER A 195 21.18 -0.53 8.36
CA SER A 195 22.20 -1.32 7.69
C SER A 195 22.07 -1.28 6.17
N SER A 196 20.85 -1.24 5.63
CA SER A 196 20.63 -1.17 4.18
C SER A 196 20.77 0.26 3.64
N ILE A 197 20.36 1.28 4.42
CA ILE A 197 20.57 2.70 4.05
C ILE A 197 22.07 3.00 3.96
N ALA A 198 22.89 2.47 4.88
CA ALA A 198 24.34 2.67 4.88
C ALA A 198 25.02 2.11 3.61
N GLN A 199 24.44 1.09 2.97
CA GLN A 199 24.93 0.51 1.70
C GLN A 199 24.52 1.34 0.47
N GLY A 200 23.60 2.29 0.64
CA GLY A 200 23.14 3.18 -0.42
C GLY A 200 21.99 2.63 -1.26
N ARG A 201 21.44 3.52 -2.11
CA ARG A 201 20.21 3.26 -2.88
C ARG A 201 20.32 2.10 -3.86
N ASP A 202 21.47 1.91 -4.51
CA ASP A 202 21.62 0.82 -5.50
C ASP A 202 21.61 -0.56 -4.87
N TYR A 203 22.16 -0.70 -3.65
CA TYR A 203 22.01 -1.92 -2.85
C TYR A 203 20.53 -2.19 -2.54
N LEU A 204 19.83 -1.18 -2.03
CA LEU A 204 18.40 -1.26 -1.72
C LEU A 204 17.58 -1.67 -2.93
N LYS A 205 17.81 -1.04 -4.09
CA LYS A 205 17.14 -1.36 -5.35
C LYS A 205 17.38 -2.80 -5.80
N LYS A 206 18.65 -3.25 -5.75
CA LYS A 206 19.01 -4.63 -6.13
C LYS A 206 18.33 -5.64 -5.21
N ARG A 207 18.44 -5.45 -3.90
CA ARG A 207 17.84 -6.38 -2.92
C ARG A 207 16.30 -6.36 -2.97
N CYS A 208 15.69 -5.19 -3.14
CA CYS A 208 14.25 -5.05 -3.34
C CYS A 208 13.78 -5.83 -4.58
N LYS A 209 14.56 -5.84 -5.66
CA LYS A 209 14.28 -6.66 -6.86
C LYS A 209 14.44 -8.16 -6.59
N ASP A 210 15.51 -8.55 -5.90
CA ASP A 210 15.89 -9.95 -5.73
C ASP A 210 15.05 -10.67 -4.65
N LYS A 211 14.69 -9.97 -3.57
CA LYS A 211 14.01 -10.56 -2.39
C LYS A 211 12.71 -9.86 -1.99
N GLY A 212 12.51 -8.59 -2.34
CA GLY A 212 11.34 -7.80 -1.91
C GLY A 212 11.39 -7.27 -0.47
N ASP A 213 12.20 -7.86 0.40
CA ASP A 213 12.23 -7.63 1.85
C ASP A 213 12.61 -6.19 2.27
N VAL A 214 13.54 -5.53 1.56
CA VAL A 214 13.95 -4.15 1.86
C VAL A 214 13.24 -3.09 1.01
N CYS A 215 12.17 -3.44 0.30
CA CYS A 215 11.47 -2.48 -0.55
C CYS A 215 10.82 -1.34 0.23
N SER A 216 10.34 -1.59 1.45
CA SER A 216 9.88 -0.54 2.35
C SER A 216 11.01 0.43 2.74
N THR A 217 12.23 -0.08 2.97
CA THR A 217 13.43 0.72 3.22
C THR A 217 13.85 1.52 1.98
N LEU A 218 13.75 0.95 0.78
CA LEU A 218 13.97 1.68 -0.47
C LEU A 218 12.99 2.84 -0.62
N LEU A 219 11.71 2.60 -0.32
CA LEU A 219 10.70 3.65 -0.36
C LEU A 219 10.96 4.71 0.70
N LEU A 220 11.33 4.33 1.93
CA LEU A 220 11.73 5.28 2.96
C LEU A 220 12.92 6.16 2.49
N TYR A 221 13.93 5.56 1.86
CA TYR A 221 15.08 6.27 1.27
C TYR A 221 14.64 7.23 0.15
N ASP A 222 13.61 6.86 -0.61
CA ASP A 222 13.04 7.64 -1.70
C ASP A 222 11.86 8.53 -1.27
N ASP A 223 11.77 8.92 0.01
CA ASP A 223 10.73 9.80 0.56
C ASP A 223 9.28 9.31 0.35
N TRP A 224 9.13 7.98 0.30
CA TRP A 224 7.92 7.23 -0.01
C TRP A 224 7.44 7.39 -1.45
N GLU A 225 8.34 7.65 -2.40
CA GLU A 225 8.01 7.75 -3.81
C GLU A 225 8.45 6.52 -4.61
N PHE A 226 7.54 5.96 -5.41
CA PHE A 226 7.90 5.00 -6.45
C PHE A 226 8.60 5.74 -7.61
N LYS A 227 9.92 5.87 -7.52
CA LYS A 227 10.75 6.43 -8.59
C LYS A 227 10.64 5.59 -9.87
N LYS A 228 10.96 6.20 -11.02
CA LYS A 228 10.83 5.54 -12.34
C LYS A 228 11.64 4.24 -12.47
N ASP A 229 12.73 4.12 -11.72
CA ASP A 229 13.60 2.95 -11.69
C ASP A 229 13.28 1.97 -10.54
N TYR A 230 12.12 2.12 -9.89
CA TYR A 230 11.64 1.17 -8.91
C TYR A 230 11.51 -0.23 -9.55
N PRO A 231 11.96 -1.31 -8.87
CA PRO A 231 12.21 -2.60 -9.54
C PRO A 231 10.95 -3.41 -9.91
N TRP A 232 9.73 -2.95 -9.58
CA TRP A 232 8.47 -3.68 -9.78
C TRP A 232 7.39 -2.89 -10.52
#